data_AF-A0A6P0YBL6-F1
#
_entry.id   AF-A0A6P0YBL6-F1
#
_cell.length_a   1.000
_cell.length_b   1.000
_cell.length_c   1.000
_cell.angle_alpha   90.00
_cell.angle_beta   90.00
_cell.angle_gamma   90.00
#
_symmetry.space_group_name_H-M   'P 1'
#
loop_
_entity.id
_entity.type
_entity.pdbx_description
1 polymer ?
#
loop_
_entity_poly.entity_id
_entity_poly.type
_entity_poly.pdbx_seq_one_letter_code
_entity_poly.pdbx_strand_id
1 'polypeptide(L)'
;MTIQLPLSQTNSEIVYPDSDCQPMADNTIQFRWITIIHYNLAWLFADNTEVFVAGDLLWYPVEGNNKLRQAPDVMVVFGVP
;
A
#
# COMPACT_ATOMS: atom_id res chain seq x y z
N MET A 1 -12.00 -7.76 48.15
CA MET A 1 -11.94 -8.46 46.85
C MET A 1 -12.76 -7.66 45.86
N THR A 2 -12.11 -6.91 44.98
CA THR A 2 -12.76 -6.21 43.87
C THR A 2 -12.68 -7.10 42.64
N ILE A 3 -13.85 -7.49 42.11
CA ILE A 3 -13.95 -8.33 40.90
C ILE A 3 -13.80 -7.40 39.70
N GLN A 4 -12.73 -7.58 38.93
CA GLN A 4 -12.51 -6.89 37.66
C GLN A 4 -13.34 -7.59 36.59
N LEU A 5 -14.32 -6.89 35.99
CA LEU A 5 -15.00 -7.39 34.79
C LEU A 5 -13.99 -7.46 33.62
N PRO A 6 -14.04 -8.52 32.79
CA PRO A 6 -13.21 -8.59 31.60
C PRO A 6 -13.61 -7.46 30.64
N LEU A 7 -12.63 -6.66 30.24
CA LEU A 7 -12.77 -5.69 29.15
C LEU A 7 -13.14 -6.50 27.90
N SER A 8 -14.41 -6.43 27.50
CA SER A 8 -14.86 -6.96 26.22
C SER A 8 -14.11 -6.20 25.14
N GLN A 9 -13.08 -6.84 24.56
CA GLN A 9 -12.40 -6.32 23.38
C GLN A 9 -13.42 -6.35 22.25
N THR A 10 -14.06 -5.22 22.01
CA THR A 10 -14.81 -4.98 20.78
C THR A 10 -13.78 -5.04 19.64
N ASN A 11 -13.70 -6.18 18.95
CA ASN A 11 -13.02 -6.29 17.66
C ASN A 11 -13.79 -5.44 16.64
N SER A 12 -13.65 -4.13 16.74
CA SER A 12 -14.04 -3.22 15.67
C SER A 12 -13.13 -3.52 14.49
N GLU A 13 -13.72 -3.96 13.39
CA GLU A 13 -13.02 -4.22 12.12
C GLU A 13 -12.23 -2.97 11.70
N ILE A 14 -10.93 -3.13 11.50
CA ILE A 14 -10.05 -2.04 11.10
C ILE A 14 -10.24 -1.80 9.59
N VAL A 15 -10.76 -0.63 9.24
CA VAL A 15 -10.94 -0.22 7.84
C VAL A 15 -9.63 0.33 7.27
N TYR A 16 -9.22 -0.20 6.12
CA TYR A 16 -8.11 0.28 5.30
C TYR A 16 -8.68 0.95 4.03
N PRO A 17 -8.70 2.28 3.94
CA PRO A 17 -9.21 2.98 2.76
C PRO A 17 -8.26 2.85 1.56
N ASP A 18 -8.80 2.94 0.33
CA ASP A 18 -8.04 2.81 -0.92
C ASP A 18 -7.36 4.11 -1.40
N SER A 19 -7.56 5.25 -0.70
CA SER A 19 -6.99 6.56 -1.08
C SER A 19 -6.43 7.33 0.13
N ASP A 20 -5.37 8.11 -0.11
CA ASP A 20 -4.73 8.99 0.86
C ASP A 20 -5.22 10.46 0.79
N CYS A 21 -6.14 10.76 -0.13
CA CYS A 21 -6.69 12.09 -0.44
C CYS A 21 -5.69 13.11 -0.98
N GLN A 22 -4.52 12.70 -1.50
CA GLN A 22 -3.57 13.61 -2.14
C GLN A 22 -3.78 13.66 -3.66
N PRO A 23 -3.61 14.83 -4.31
CA PRO A 23 -3.68 14.91 -5.76
C PRO A 23 -2.43 14.31 -6.40
N MET A 24 -2.60 13.24 -7.18
CA MET A 24 -1.55 12.71 -8.07
C MET A 24 -1.23 13.68 -9.25
N ALA A 25 -2.05 14.71 -9.43
CA ALA A 25 -2.39 15.23 -10.76
C ALA A 25 -2.10 16.73 -10.94
N ASP A 26 -1.05 17.28 -10.33
CA ASP A 26 -0.70 18.70 -10.58
C ASP A 26 -0.33 18.94 -12.07
N ASN A 27 0.20 17.92 -12.77
CA ASN A 27 0.41 17.92 -14.22
C ASN A 27 0.71 16.51 -14.78
N THR A 28 0.70 16.36 -16.10
CA THR A 28 0.94 15.07 -16.80
C THR A 28 2.40 14.62 -16.84
N ILE A 29 3.36 15.42 -16.39
CA ILE A 29 4.79 15.05 -16.39
C ILE A 29 5.03 13.96 -15.34
N GLN A 30 4.43 14.09 -14.16
CA GLN A 30 4.54 13.08 -13.10
C GLN A 30 3.96 11.74 -13.55
N PHE A 31 2.74 11.75 -14.09
CA PHE A 31 2.10 10.56 -14.65
C PHE A 31 2.97 9.87 -15.71
N ARG A 32 3.60 10.64 -16.59
CA ARG A 32 4.51 10.11 -17.62
C ARG A 32 5.71 9.40 -16.99
N TRP A 33 6.32 9.96 -15.95
CA TRP A 33 7.46 9.31 -15.29
C TRP A 33 7.06 8.06 -14.52
N ILE A 34 5.95 8.12 -13.78
CA ILE A 34 5.39 6.96 -13.07
C ILE A 34 5.16 5.79 -14.04
N THR A 35 4.48 6.05 -15.16
CA THR A 35 4.21 5.01 -16.16
C THR A 35 5.50 4.46 -16.79
N ILE A 36 6.46 5.33 -17.15
CA ILE A 36 7.75 4.87 -17.69
C ILE A 36 8.45 3.94 -16.69
N ILE A 37 8.59 4.35 -15.44
CA ILE A 37 9.33 3.58 -14.43
C ILE A 37 8.57 2.28 -14.12
N HIS A 38 7.25 2.36 -13.91
CA HIS A 38 6.40 1.20 -13.64
C HIS A 38 6.50 0.15 -14.75
N TYR A 39 6.27 0.53 -16.01
CA TYR A 39 6.26 -0.45 -17.10
C TYR A 39 7.64 -1.06 -17.36
N ASN A 40 8.72 -0.28 -17.21
CA ASN A 40 10.07 -0.84 -17.38
C ASN A 40 10.42 -1.84 -16.26
N LEU A 41 10.00 -1.58 -15.01
CA LEU A 41 10.19 -2.52 -13.91
C LEU A 41 9.30 -3.75 -14.04
N ALA A 42 8.03 -3.57 -14.42
CA ALA A 42 7.12 -4.67 -14.69
C ALA A 42 7.65 -5.57 -15.83
N TRP A 43 8.24 -4.96 -16.87
CA TRP A 43 8.87 -5.70 -17.95
C TRP A 43 10.15 -6.42 -17.49
N LEU A 44 11.00 -5.75 -16.71
CA LEU A 44 12.23 -6.34 -16.16
C LEU A 44 11.96 -7.59 -15.32
N PHE A 45 10.86 -7.63 -14.59
CA PHE A 45 10.48 -8.74 -13.71
C PHE A 45 9.37 -9.63 -14.28
N ALA A 46 9.03 -9.51 -15.57
CA ALA A 46 7.90 -10.22 -16.18
C ALA A 46 7.95 -11.75 -16.00
N ASP A 47 9.16 -12.32 -15.93
CA ASP A 47 9.37 -13.77 -15.77
C ASP A 47 9.48 -14.23 -14.30
N ASN A 48 9.43 -13.31 -13.33
CA ASN A 48 9.52 -13.62 -11.91
C ASN A 48 8.16 -13.44 -11.22
N THR A 49 7.45 -14.55 -11.01
CA THR A 49 6.14 -14.57 -10.36
C THR A 49 6.17 -14.20 -8.87
N GLU A 50 7.35 -14.15 -8.24
CA GLU A 50 7.49 -13.73 -6.84
C GLU A 50 7.75 -12.21 -6.71
N VAL A 51 7.62 -11.46 -7.80
CA VAL A 51 7.82 -10.00 -7.83
C VAL A 51 6.54 -9.29 -8.21
N PHE A 52 6.08 -8.41 -7.31
CA PHE A 52 4.95 -7.53 -7.54
C PHE A 52 5.43 -6.10 -7.80
N VAL A 53 5.07 -5.53 -8.94
CA VAL A 53 5.36 -4.14 -9.31
C VAL A 53 4.07 -3.35 -9.34
N ALA A 54 4.00 -2.26 -8.59
CA ALA A 54 2.84 -1.38 -8.53
C ALA A 54 3.25 0.09 -8.68
N GLY A 55 2.33 0.93 -9.18
CA GLY A 55 2.47 2.38 -9.24
C GLY A 55 1.28 3.04 -8.55
N ASP A 56 1.55 4.10 -7.81
CA ASP A 56 0.57 4.84 -6.98
C ASP A 56 -0.35 3.92 -6.15
N LEU A 57 0.22 2.89 -5.53
CA LEU A 57 -0.53 1.95 -4.71
C LEU A 57 -0.41 2.33 -3.22
N LEU A 58 -1.55 2.50 -2.55
CA LEU A 58 -1.57 2.76 -1.11
C LEU A 58 -1.18 1.50 -0.32
N TRP A 59 -0.03 1.57 0.35
CA TRP A 59 0.57 0.49 1.12
C TRP A 59 0.51 0.75 2.63
N TYR A 60 0.04 -0.26 3.36
CA TYR A 60 0.09 -0.39 4.82
C TYR A 60 1.14 -1.45 5.24
N PRO A 61 2.33 -1.06 5.69
CA PRO A 61 3.40 -2.02 6.00
C PRO A 61 3.21 -2.78 7.32
N VAL A 62 2.29 -2.34 8.19
CA VAL A 62 2.04 -2.99 9.49
C VAL A 62 0.55 -3.24 9.65
N GLU A 63 0.17 -4.52 9.69
CA GLU A 63 -1.20 -4.95 9.96
C GLU A 63 -1.69 -4.38 11.31
N GLY A 64 -2.92 -3.90 11.34
CA GLY A 64 -3.54 -3.27 12.51
C GLY A 64 -3.20 -1.78 12.67
N ASN A 65 -2.26 -1.23 11.89
CA ASN A 65 -1.93 0.18 11.92
C ASN A 65 -2.35 0.89 10.62
N ASN A 66 -3.61 1.29 10.53
CA ASN A 66 -4.14 2.02 9.37
C ASN A 66 -3.65 3.49 9.25
N LYS A 67 -2.77 3.94 10.15
CA LYS A 67 -2.17 5.28 10.11
C LYS A 67 -0.76 5.27 9.52
N LEU A 68 -0.02 4.18 9.72
CA LEU A 68 1.26 3.98 9.04
C LEU A 68 0.98 3.49 7.62
N ARG A 69 0.99 4.41 6.66
CA ARG A 69 0.72 4.14 5.26
C ARG A 69 1.52 5.05 4.35
N GLN A 70 1.79 4.59 3.13
CA GLN A 70 2.46 5.36 2.08
C GLN A 70 1.85 4.97 0.73
N ALA A 71 1.68 5.93 -0.18
CA ALA A 71 1.49 5.65 -1.60
C ALA A 71 2.79 6.03 -2.33
N PRO A 72 3.66 5.06 -2.68
CA PRO A 72 4.84 5.33 -3.48
C PRO A 72 4.45 5.52 -4.95
N ASP A 73 5.15 6.43 -5.64
CA ASP A 73 5.00 6.63 -7.09
C ASP A 73 5.16 5.30 -7.86
N VAL A 74 6.19 4.52 -7.53
CA VAL A 74 6.40 3.14 -8.00
C VAL A 74 7.06 2.31 -6.91
N MET A 75 6.64 1.05 -6.75
CA MET A 75 7.23 0.08 -5.81
C MET A 75 7.43 -1.29 -6.44
N VAL A 76 8.47 -1.99 -5.98
CA VAL A 76 8.81 -3.37 -6.33
C VAL A 76 8.86 -4.17 -5.03
N VAL A 77 8.06 -5.22 -4.92
CA VAL A 77 7.99 -6.09 -3.75
C VAL A 77 8.41 -7.49 -4.15
N PHE A 78 9.34 -8.07 -3.39
CA PHE A 78 9.83 -9.43 -3.59
C PHE A 78 9.19 -10.40 -2.60
N GLY A 79 9.02 -11.66 -3.01
CA GLY A 79 8.47 -12.72 -2.17
C GLY A 79 6.95 -12.67 -2.01
N VAL A 80 6.26 -11.99 -2.93
CA VAL A 80 4.79 -11.97 -2.99
C VAL A 80 4.37 -12.70 -4.27
N PRO A 81 3.59 -13.79 -4.18
CA PRO A 81 3.16 -14.57 -5.35
C PRO A 81 2.07 -13.89 -6.18
#